data_AF-A0A3D2S8P1-F1
#
_entry.id   AF-A0A3D2S8P1-F1
#
_cell.length_a   1.000
_cell.length_b   1.000
_cell.length_c   1.000
_cell.angle_alpha   90.00
_cell.angle_beta   90.00
_cell.angle_gamma   90.00
#
_symmetry.space_group_name_H-M   'P 1'
#
loop_
_entity.id
_entity.type
_entity.pdbx_description
1 polymer ?
#
loop_
_entity_poly.entity_id
_entity_poly.type
_entity_poly.pdbx_seq_one_letter_code
_entity_poly.pdbx_strand_id
1 'polypeptide(L)' 'PIKGDLKYGAPRSNKDGSIHLHARALEFVHPVQKTDVIITAPAPDEVVWNALVQKNSP' A
#
# COMPACT_ATOMS: atom_id res chain seq x y z
N PRO A 1 12.42 7.24 -6.42
CA PRO A 1 12.26 7.36 -4.95
C PRO A 1 10.78 7.24 -4.58
N ILE A 2 10.44 6.75 -3.38
CA ILE A 2 9.03 6.70 -2.91
C ILE A 2 8.53 8.13 -2.72
N LYS A 3 7.32 8.46 -3.19
CA LYS A 3 6.76 9.82 -3.02
C LYS A 3 6.60 10.13 -1.52
N GLY A 4 7.04 11.32 -1.12
CA GLY A 4 7.05 11.75 0.28
C GLY A 4 8.29 11.33 1.07
N ASP A 5 9.10 10.40 0.57
CA ASP A 5 10.27 9.85 1.27
C ASP A 5 11.52 10.72 1.11
N LEU A 6 11.64 11.75 1.96
CA LEU A 6 12.75 12.70 1.94
C LEU A 6 14.10 12.04 2.22
N LYS A 7 14.13 11.05 3.13
CA LYS A 7 15.36 10.40 3.54
C LYS A 7 16.03 9.66 2.38
N TYR A 8 15.23 9.09 1.49
CA TYR A 8 15.70 8.27 0.37
C TYR A 8 15.48 8.96 -1.01
N GLY A 9 15.36 10.29 -1.02
CA GLY A 9 15.54 11.10 -2.24
C GLY A 9 14.27 11.60 -2.93
N ALA A 10 13.11 11.62 -2.26
CA ALA A 10 11.94 12.32 -2.78
C ALA A 10 12.17 13.84 -2.79
N PRO A 11 11.77 14.56 -3.85
CA PRO A 11 12.02 16.01 -3.95
C PRO A 11 11.17 16.85 -2.98
N ARG A 12 10.10 16.28 -2.43
CA ARG A 12 9.18 16.94 -1.48
C ARG A 12 8.47 15.93 -0.59
N SER A 13 8.10 16.35 0.61
CA SER A 13 7.21 15.61 1.51
C SER A 13 5.77 15.60 0.98
N ASN A 14 4.97 14.66 1.48
CA ASN A 14 3.53 14.73 1.36
C ASN A 14 2.94 15.83 2.25
N LYS A 15 1.71 16.26 1.97
CA LYS A 15 1.02 17.31 2.73
C LYS A 15 0.86 16.95 4.22
N ASP A 16 0.71 15.66 4.52
CA ASP A 16 0.57 15.08 5.86
C ASP A 16 1.89 14.55 6.43
N GLY A 17 3.01 14.71 5.72
CA GLY A 17 4.31 14.19 6.14
C GLY A 17 4.50 12.68 5.99
N SER A 18 3.54 11.96 5.41
CA SER A 18 3.64 10.52 5.14
C SER A 18 4.56 10.19 3.96
N ILE A 19 4.71 8.89 3.67
CA ILE A 19 5.29 8.38 2.43
C ILE A 19 4.24 7.53 1.70
N HIS A 20 4.25 7.53 0.36
CA HIS A 20 3.38 6.68 -0.46
C HIS A 20 3.87 5.22 -0.48
N LEU A 21 3.84 4.58 0.69
CA LEU A 21 4.16 3.17 0.87
C LEU A 21 2.97 2.49 1.57
N HIS A 22 2.41 1.47 0.94
CA HIS A 22 1.22 0.79 1.42
C HIS A 22 1.41 -0.73 1.38
N ALA A 23 1.27 -1.40 2.52
CA ALA A 23 1.28 -2.86 2.61
C ALA A 23 -0.08 -3.41 2.14
N ARG A 24 -0.18 -3.66 0.83
CA ARG A 24 -1.43 -4.08 0.18
C ARG A 24 -1.94 -5.46 0.63
N ALA A 25 -1.03 -6.38 0.88
CA ALA A 25 -1.36 -7.75 1.27
C ALA A 25 -0.42 -8.23 2.38
N LEU A 26 -0.98 -9.06 3.26
CA LEU A 26 -0.26 -9.79 4.29
C LEU A 26 -0.64 -11.27 4.18
N GLU A 27 0.36 -12.13 4.09
CA GLU A 27 0.20 -13.57 4.04
C GLU A 27 1.01 -14.22 5.16
N PHE A 28 0.38 -15.10 5.92
CA PHE A 28 1.01 -15.82 7.02
C PHE A 28 0.23 -17.08 7.36
N VAL A 29 0.90 -18.01 8.05
CA VAL A 29 0.25 -19.22 8.57
C VAL A 29 -0.46 -18.89 9.88
N HIS A 30 -1.76 -19.17 9.96
CA HIS A 30 -2.55 -18.97 11.18
C HIS A 30 -1.89 -19.69 12.37
N PRO A 31 -1.58 -19.02 13.49
CA PRO A 31 -0.72 -19.58 14.54
C PRO A 31 -1.34 -20.81 15.22
N VAL A 32 -2.67 -20.87 15.30
CA VAL A 32 -3.42 -22.02 15.86
C VAL A 32 -3.86 -23.01 14.77
N GLN A 33 -4.64 -22.58 13.78
CA GLN A 33 -5.22 -23.46 12.75
C GLN A 33 -4.19 -24.03 11.75
N LYS A 34 -2.99 -23.45 11.66
CA LYS A 34 -1.92 -23.84 10.73
C LYS A 34 -2.34 -23.80 9.24
N THR A 35 -3.32 -22.97 8.92
CA THR A 35 -3.80 -22.70 7.56
C THR A 35 -3.23 -21.39 7.03
N ASP A 36 -3.10 -21.27 5.72
CA ASP A 36 -2.68 -20.01 5.09
C ASP A 36 -3.78 -18.95 5.24
N VAL A 37 -3.39 -17.76 5.68
CA VAL A 37 -4.25 -16.59 5.80
C VAL A 37 -3.71 -15.49 4.91
N ILE A 38 -4.52 -15.06 3.95
CA ILE A 38 -4.22 -13.95 3.06
C ILE A 38 -5.20 -12.81 3.36
N ILE A 39 -4.66 -11.67 3.78
CA ILE A 39 -5.43 -10.44 4.04
C ILE A 39 -5.02 -9.40 2.99
N THR A 40 -5.99 -8.86 2.26
CA THR A 40 -5.76 -7.79 1.28
C THR A 40 -6.47 -6.51 1.74
N ALA A 41 -5.70 -5.44 1.94
CA ALA A 41 -6.25 -4.12 2.25
C ALA A 41 -6.70 -3.41 0.94
N PRO A 42 -7.75 -2.58 0.97
CA PRO A 42 -8.03 -1.69 -0.15
C PRO A 42 -6.90 -0.66 -0.29
N ALA A 43 -6.60 -0.24 -1.53
CA ALA A 43 -5.69 0.88 -1.73
C ALA A 43 -6.32 2.18 -1.19
N PRO A 44 -5.51 3.14 -0.72
CA PRO A 44 -6.02 4.45 -0.32
C PRO A 44 -6.73 5.16 -1.50
N ASP A 45 -7.82 5.87 -1.22
CA ASP A 45 -8.54 6.66 -2.23
C ASP A 45 -7.81 7.99 -2.49
N GLU A 46 -6.79 7.94 -3.33
CA GLU A 46 -6.01 9.10 -3.78
C GLU A 46 -5.65 8.96 -5.25
N VAL A 47 -5.45 10.09 -5.94
CA VAL A 47 -5.11 10.17 -7.37
C VAL A 47 -4.05 9.16 -7.81
N VAL A 48 -2.92 9.06 -7.08
CA VAL A 48 -1.82 8.16 -7.46
C VAL A 48 -2.23 6.69 -7.35
N TRP A 49 -2.89 6.32 -6.26
CA TRP A 49 -3.33 4.94 -6.02
C TRP A 49 -4.45 4.55 -6.99
N ASN A 50 -5.41 5.43 -7.22
CA ASN A 50 -6.54 5.22 -8.13
C ASN A 50 -6.08 5.05 -9.59
N ALA A 51 -4.97 5.68 -9.99
CA ALA A 51 -4.40 5.48 -11.31
C ALA A 51 -3.74 4.11 -11.50
N LEU A 52 -3.38 3.43 -10.40
CA LEU A 52 -2.69 2.13 -10.42
C LEU A 52 -3.63 0.95 -10.15
N VAL A 53 -4.71 1.17 -9.42
CA VAL A 53 -5.73 0.13 -9.20
C VAL A 53 -6.51 -0.03 -10.51
N GLN A 54 -6.29 -1.15 -11.21
CA GLN A 54 -7.16 -1.53 -12.31
C GLN A 54 -8.59 -1.66 -11.77
N LYS A 55 -9.52 -0.89 -12.32
CA LYS A 55 -10.95 -1.21 -12.21
C LYS A 55 -11.11 -2.53 -12.94
N ASN A 56 -11.20 -3.63 -12.20
CA ASN A 56 -11.69 -4.87 -12.76
C ASN A 56 -13.10 -4.55 -13.29
N SER A 57 -13.23 -4.41 -14.61
CA SER A 57 -14.52 -4.39 -15.28
C SER A 57 -15.27 -5.67 -14.93
N PRO A 58 -16.61 -5.62 -14.83
CA PRO A 58 -17.44 -6.77 -14.47
C PRO A 58 -17.22 -7.97 -15.41
#